data_AF-A0A958BXE2-F1
#
_entry.id   AF-A0A958BXE2-F1
#
_cell.length_a   1.000
_cell.length_b   1.000
_cell.length_c   1.000
_cell.angle_alpha   90.00
_cell.angle_beta   90.00
_cell.angle_gamma   90.00
#
_symmetry.space_group_name_H-M   'P 1'
#
loop_
_entity.id
_entity.type
_entity.pdbx_description
1 polymer ?
#
loop_
_entity_poly.entity_id
_entity_poly.type
_entity_poly.pdbx_seq_one_letter_code
_entity_poly.pdbx_strand_id
1 'polypeptide(L)'
;DRIKELRREGSELARQIICALLEKGIKIFFVTHLYELAQGFYDQRMGTALFLRAERQSDGRRTFKLIEREPLQTSYGEDLYREIFR
;
A
#
# COMPACT_ATOMS: atom_id res chain seq x y z
N ASP A 1 2.81 6.43 20.79
CA ASP A 1 1.56 6.90 20.15
C ASP A 1 0.85 5.66 19.62
N ARG A 2 -0.25 5.27 20.28
CA ARG A 2 -0.89 3.95 20.15
C ARG A 2 -1.31 3.61 18.71
N ILE A 3 -1.64 4.62 17.91
CA ILE A 3 -2.03 4.44 16.51
C ILE A 3 -0.86 3.92 15.66
N LYS A 4 0.37 4.37 15.94
CA LYS A 4 1.55 3.90 15.21
C LYS A 4 1.84 2.43 15.51
N GLU A 5 1.72 2.02 16.77
CA GLU A 5 1.91 0.63 17.20
C GLU A 5 0.92 -0.31 16.51
N LEU A 6 -0.37 0.05 16.48
CA LEU A 6 -1.39 -0.74 15.79
C LEU A 6 -1.11 -0.92 14.29
N ARG A 7 -0.61 0.13 13.61
CA ARG A 7 -0.26 0.04 12.18
C ARG A 7 0.94 -0.89 11.95
N ARG A 8 1.91 -0.86 12.86
CA ARG A 8 3.08 -1.76 12.80
C ARG A 8 2.69 -3.21 13.06
N GLU A 9 1.89 -3.47 14.09
CA GLU A 9 1.38 -4.81 14.41
C GLU A 9 0.52 -5.37 13.27
N GLY A 10 -0.37 -4.56 12.71
CA GLY A 10 -1.16 -4.95 11.53
C GLY A 10 -0.29 -5.26 10.31
N SER A 11 0.81 -4.50 10.11
CA SER A 11 1.77 -4.77 9.04
C SER A 11 2.48 -6.11 9.26
N GLU A 12 2.89 -6.39 10.50
CA GLU A 12 3.59 -7.62 10.82
C GLU A 12 2.70 -8.86 10.65
N LEU A 13 1.45 -8.81 11.12
CA LEU A 13 0.49 -9.90 10.93
C LEU A 13 0.21 -10.16 9.44
N ALA A 14 -0.02 -9.09 8.66
CA ALA A 14 -0.26 -9.21 7.22
C ALA A 14 0.95 -9.79 6.48
N ARG A 15 2.18 -9.39 6.87
CA ARG A 15 3.42 -9.92 6.31
C ARG A 15 3.51 -11.44 6.49
N GLN A 16 3.23 -11.93 7.70
CA GLN A 16 3.26 -13.38 7.99
C GLN A 16 2.27 -14.16 7.12
N ILE A 17 1.04 -13.66 6.96
CA ILE A 17 0.03 -14.29 6.11
C ILE A 17 0.48 -14.31 4.65
N ILE A 18 0.96 -13.18 4.13
CA ILE A 18 1.43 -13.08 2.73
C ILE A 18 2.60 -14.02 2.49
N CYS A 19 3.60 -14.05 3.39
CA CYS A 19 4.75 -14.96 3.27
C CYS A 19 4.30 -16.42 3.23
N ALA A 20 3.41 -16.84 4.13
CA ALA A 20 2.91 -18.22 4.14
C ALA A 20 2.17 -18.60 2.84
N LEU A 21 1.41 -17.67 2.25
CA LEU A 21 0.74 -17.89 0.96
C LEU A 21 1.75 -17.97 -0.19
N LEU A 22 2.76 -17.09 -0.21
CA LEU A 22 3.83 -17.10 -1.21
C LEU A 22 4.68 -18.37 -1.14
N GLU A 23 4.97 -18.87 0.06
CA GLU A 23 5.67 -20.16 0.28
C GLU A 23 4.91 -21.35 -0.31
N LYS A 24 3.58 -21.25 -0.44
CA LYS A 24 2.74 -22.25 -1.11
C LYS A 24 2.57 -22.02 -2.61
N GLY A 25 3.27 -21.04 -3.18
CA GLY A 25 3.21 -20.70 -4.60
C GLY A 25 1.89 -20.03 -5.01
N ILE A 26 1.13 -19.49 -4.06
CA ILE A 26 -0.14 -18.83 -4.34
C ILE A 26 0.11 -17.43 -4.88
N LYS A 27 -0.54 -17.08 -6.00
CA LYS A 27 -0.51 -15.73 -6.57
C LYS A 27 -1.44 -14.81 -5.77
N ILE A 28 -0.93 -13.65 -5.35
CA ILE A 28 -1.62 -12.72 -4.47
C ILE A 28 -1.81 -11.37 -5.18
N PHE A 29 -3.01 -10.80 -5.07
CA PHE A 29 -3.27 -9.38 -5.29
C PHE A 29 -3.65 -8.77 -3.95
N PHE A 30 -2.90 -7.77 -3.49
CA PHE A 30 -3.07 -7.20 -2.15
C PHE A 30 -3.17 -5.67 -2.23
N VAL A 31 -4.24 -5.10 -1.66
CA VAL A 31 -4.48 -3.66 -1.60
C VAL A 31 -4.38 -3.21 -0.15
N THR A 32 -3.54 -2.21 0.15
CA THR A 32 -3.26 -1.81 1.54
C THR A 32 -2.94 -0.33 1.72
N HIS A 33 -3.28 0.20 2.89
CA HIS A 33 -2.83 1.50 3.40
C HIS A 33 -1.74 1.38 4.48
N LEU A 34 -1.27 0.17 4.76
CA LEU A 34 -0.16 -0.10 5.66
C LEU A 34 1.15 0.14 4.91
N TYR A 35 1.68 1.37 5.01
CA TYR A 35 2.90 1.75 4.32
C TYR A 35 4.09 0.87 4.71
N GLU A 36 4.27 0.55 5.99
CA GLU A 36 5.38 -0.29 6.47
C GLU A 36 5.36 -1.70 5.85
N LEU A 37 4.18 -2.29 5.68
CA LEU A 37 4.02 -3.56 4.98
C LEU A 37 4.49 -3.46 3.52
N ALA A 38 3.96 -2.48 2.78
CA ALA A 38 4.27 -2.32 1.37
C ALA A 38 5.75 -1.99 1.15
N GLN A 39 6.31 -1.09 1.96
CA GLN A 39 7.71 -0.72 1.92
C GLN A 39 8.61 -1.92 2.25
N GLY A 40 8.28 -2.71 3.27
CA GLY A 40 9.06 -3.87 3.67
C GLY A 40 9.16 -4.95 2.59
N PHE A 41 8.13 -5.14 1.76
CA PHE A 41 8.21 -6.02 0.58
C PHE A 41 8.95 -5.35 -0.59
N TYR A 42 8.80 -4.05 -0.77
CA TYR A 42 9.48 -3.30 -1.83
C TYR A 42 11.01 -3.36 -1.64
N ASP A 43 11.47 -3.18 -0.41
CA ASP A 43 12.89 -3.19 -0.03
C ASP A 43 13.55 -4.57 -0.24
N GLN A 44 12.78 -5.65 -0.21
CA GLN A 44 13.27 -7.01 -0.50
C GLN A 44 13.63 -7.21 -1.98
N ARG A 45 13.21 -6.30 -2.88
CA ARG A 45 13.49 -6.35 -4.33
C ARG A 45 13.18 -7.71 -4.96
N MET A 46 12.05 -8.29 -4.58
CA MET A 46 11.61 -9.57 -5.13
C MET A 46 11.34 -9.42 -6.63
N GLY A 47 12.04 -10.19 -7.47
CA GLY A 47 11.80 -10.18 -8.93
C GLY A 47 10.41 -10.67 -9.35
N THR A 48 9.62 -11.20 -8.40
CA THR A 48 8.26 -11.69 -8.58
C THR A 48 7.18 -10.73 -8.08
N ALA A 49 7.56 -9.56 -7.55
CA ALA A 49 6.63 -8.58 -7.00
C ALA A 49 6.47 -7.37 -7.93
N LEU A 50 5.21 -6.93 -8.11
CA LEU A 50 4.87 -5.71 -8.84
C LEU A 50 4.15 -4.74 -7.90
N PHE A 51 4.62 -3.51 -7.81
CA PHE A 51 4.05 -2.47 -6.96
C PHE A 51 3.31 -1.44 -7.82
N LEU A 52 2.04 -1.26 -7.52
CA LEU A 52 1.15 -0.38 -8.27
C LEU A 52 0.58 0.70 -7.37
N ARG A 53 0.44 1.90 -7.93
CA ARG A 53 -0.31 3.00 -7.32
C ARG A 53 -1.36 3.53 -8.28
N ALA A 54 -2.45 4.04 -7.73
CA ALA A 54 -3.38 4.85 -8.48
C ALA A 54 -2.66 6.11 -8.98
N GLU A 55 -2.73 6.36 -10.29
CA GLU A 55 -2.18 7.56 -10.87
C GLU A 55 -2.96 8.79 -10.39
N ARG A 56 -2.20 9.80 -9.93
CA ARG A 56 -2.70 11.10 -9.51
C ARG A 56 -1.92 12.16 -10.27
N GLN A 57 -2.63 13.05 -10.96
CA GLN A 57 -2.01 14.20 -11.61
C GLN A 57 -1.57 15.23 -10.57
N SER A 58 -0.69 16.15 -10.96
CA SER A 58 -0.20 17.23 -10.08
C SER A 58 -1.34 18.09 -9.52
N ASP A 59 -2.40 18.28 -10.30
CA ASP A 59 -3.60 19.03 -9.93
C ASP A 59 -4.61 18.24 -9.07
N GLY A 60 -4.35 16.96 -8.79
CA GLY A 60 -5.23 16.13 -7.96
C GLY A 60 -6.31 15.36 -8.68
N ARG A 61 -6.41 15.47 -10.00
CA ARG A 61 -7.30 14.61 -10.77
C ARG A 61 -6.89 13.14 -10.67
N ARG A 62 -7.91 12.29 -10.50
CA ARG A 62 -7.80 10.83 -10.53
C ARG A 62 -8.00 10.36 -11.97
N THR A 63 -7.09 9.53 -12.47
CA THR A 63 -7.22 8.99 -13.83
C THR A 63 -7.80 7.58 -13.88
N PHE A 64 -8.02 6.97 -12.70
CA PHE A 64 -8.48 5.58 -12.54
C PHE A 64 -7.55 4.54 -13.19
N LYS A 65 -6.28 4.89 -13.38
CA LYS A 65 -5.23 3.99 -13.86
C LYS A 65 -4.36 3.52 -12.70
N LEU A 66 -3.89 2.27 -12.77
CA LEU A 66 -2.82 1.76 -11.93
C LEU A 66 -1.51 1.86 -12.70
N ILE A 67 -0.50 2.45 -12.08
CA ILE A 67 0.84 2.62 -12.64
C ILE A 67 1.87 2.00 -11.72
N GLU A 68 2.94 1.44 -12.30
CA GLU A 68 4.05 0.90 -11.53
C GLU A 68 4.81 2.01 -10.84
N ARG A 69 4.82 1.98 -9.50
CA ARG A 69 5.53 2.93 -8.63
C ARG A 69 5.77 2.32 -7.24
N GLU A 70 6.80 2.83 -6.56
CA GLU A 70 7.09 2.53 -5.16
C GLU A 70 5.92 2.89 -4.21
N PRO A 71 5.83 2.23 -3.04
CA PRO A 71 4.89 2.60 -1.99
C PRO A 71 4.97 4.08 -1.61
N LEU A 72 3.85 4.67 -1.19
CA LEU A 72 3.79 6.07 -0.79
C LEU A 72 3.15 6.20 0.59
N GLN A 73 3.77 6.96 1.48
CA GLN A 73 3.31 7.19 2.85
C GLN A 73 2.14 8.20 2.95
N THR A 74 1.39 8.42 1.87
CA THR A 74 0.19 9.26 1.88
C THR A 74 -0.89 8.68 0.98
N SER A 75 -2.14 8.83 1.43
CA SER A 75 -3.35 8.40 0.71
C SER A 75 -4.16 9.57 0.14
N TYR A 76 -3.73 10.82 0.37
CA TYR A 76 -4.48 12.04 0.00
C TYR A 76 -5.93 12.06 0.50
N GLY A 77 -6.24 11.33 1.59
CA GLY A 77 -7.60 11.26 2.15
C GLY A 77 -8.14 12.60 2.64
N GLU A 78 -7.26 13.52 3.03
CA GLU A 78 -7.64 14.87 3.42
C GLU A 78 -8.24 15.68 2.26
N ASP A 79 -7.76 15.45 1.03
CA ASP A 79 -8.29 16.13 -0.16
C ASP A 79 -9.76 15.76 -0.38
N LEU A 80 -10.08 14.47 -0.26
CA LEU A 80 -11.45 13.97 -0.32
C LEU A 80 -12.33 14.55 0.78
N TYR A 81 -11.80 14.60 2.01
CA TYR A 81 -12.55 15.15 3.12
C TYR A 81 -12.91 16.62 2.87
N ARG A 82 -11.96 17.41 2.38
CA ARG A 82 -12.18 18.81 2.00
C ARG A 82 -13.19 18.95 0.85
N GLU A 83 -13.15 18.07 -0.14
CA GLU A 83 -14.07 18.11 -1.29
C GLU A 83 -15.51 17.76 -0.92
N ILE A 84 -15.71 16.81 0.02
CA ILE A 84 -17.03 16.25 0.33
C ILE A 84 -17.71 16.96 1.50
N PHE A 85 -16.94 17.40 2.51
CA PHE A 85 -17.48 17.83 3.80
C PHE A 85 -17.16 19.29 4.18
N ARG A 86 -16.38 20.03 3.39
CA ARG A 86 -16.14 21.47 3.56
C ARG A 86 -16.67 22.25 2.37
#